data_AF-A0A970I7B0-F1
#
_entry.id   AF-A0A970I7B0-F1
#
_cell.length_a   1.000
_cell.length_b   1.000
_cell.length_c   1.000
_cell.angle_alpha   90.00
_cell.angle_beta   90.00
_cell.angle_gamma   90.00
#
_symmetry.space_group_name_H-M   'P 1'
#
loop_
_entity.id
_entity.type
_entity.pdbx_description
1 polymer ?
#
loop_
_entity_poly.entity_id
_entity_poly.type
_entity_poly.pdbx_seq_one_letter_code
_entity_poly.pdbx_strand_id
1 'polypeptide(L)'
;MKKEITIQDFSPVLFWDVDIEKVDLQKHKKHIIHKVLEYGSMKDWELIKELYGMEAIKETALTVRTLDAVTLAFVSNLFQIDKTEFRCYKHAQLHPNLWNS
;
A
#
# COMPACT_ATOMS: atom_id res chain seq x y z
N MET A 1 2.31 -25.40 -10.71
CA MET A 1 3.49 -24.94 -9.96
C MET A 1 3.26 -23.47 -9.63
N LYS A 2 3.32 -23.05 -8.36
CA LYS A 2 3.26 -21.62 -8.03
C LYS A 2 4.54 -20.98 -8.57
N LYS A 3 4.40 -19.93 -9.36
CA LYS A 3 5.53 -19.18 -9.89
C LYS A 3 6.17 -18.42 -8.73
N GLU A 4 7.48 -18.43 -8.62
CA GLU A 4 8.18 -17.63 -7.62
C GLU A 4 8.08 -16.16 -8.03
N ILE A 5 7.45 -15.34 -7.18
CA ILE A 5 7.28 -13.91 -7.43
C ILE A 5 8.56 -13.20 -7.04
N THR A 6 9.09 -12.40 -7.96
CA THR A 6 10.30 -11.61 -7.81
C THR A 6 9.99 -10.12 -7.86
N ILE A 7 10.94 -9.28 -7.47
CA ILE A 7 10.77 -7.82 -7.54
C ILE A 7 10.58 -7.35 -9.00
N GLN A 8 11.11 -8.10 -9.96
CA GLN A 8 10.98 -7.79 -11.39
C GLN A 8 9.59 -8.06 -11.98
N ASP A 9 8.73 -8.82 -11.29
CA ASP A 9 7.34 -9.03 -11.74
C ASP A 9 6.47 -7.79 -11.50
N PHE A 10 6.89 -6.88 -10.63
CA PHE A 10 6.19 -5.63 -10.33
C PHE A 10 6.50 -4.53 -11.34
N SER A 11 5.57 -3.58 -11.48
CA SER A 11 5.74 -2.41 -12.34
C SER A 11 6.94 -1.56 -11.90
N PRO A 12 7.89 -1.23 -12.81
CA PRO A 12 9.08 -0.44 -12.47
C PRO A 12 8.76 0.93 -11.89
N VAL A 13 7.63 1.52 -12.27
CA VAL A 13 7.15 2.81 -11.76
C VAL A 13 6.92 2.81 -10.25
N LEU A 14 6.74 1.65 -9.61
CA LEU A 14 6.58 1.55 -8.16
C LEU A 14 7.87 1.87 -7.39
N PHE A 15 9.02 1.75 -8.06
CA PHE A 15 10.34 1.75 -7.45
C PHE A 15 11.26 2.82 -8.05
N TRP A 16 10.70 3.87 -8.64
CA TRP A 16 11.46 4.96 -9.26
C TRP A 16 12.43 5.68 -8.31
N ASP A 17 12.16 5.61 -7.00
CA ASP A 17 12.90 6.24 -5.91
C ASP A 17 13.75 5.26 -5.08
N VAL A 18 13.82 3.97 -5.46
CA VAL A 18 14.56 2.95 -4.70
C VAL A 18 15.47 2.11 -5.59
N ASP A 19 16.58 1.67 -5.01
CA ASP A 19 17.48 0.72 -5.65
C ASP A 19 16.87 -0.70 -5.60
N ILE A 20 16.33 -1.14 -6.74
CA ILE A 20 15.58 -2.40 -6.90
C ILE A 20 16.42 -3.61 -6.45
N GLU A 21 17.75 -3.58 -6.64
CA GLU A 21 18.63 -4.69 -6.25
C GLU A 21 18.70 -4.90 -4.74
N LYS A 22 18.40 -3.84 -3.95
CA LYS A 22 18.39 -3.89 -2.49
C LYS A 22 17.02 -4.18 -1.90
N VAL A 23 15.98 -4.28 -2.73
CA VAL A 23 14.61 -4.51 -2.26
C VAL A 23 14.40 -6.00 -1.97
N ASP A 24 14.42 -6.32 -0.68
CA ASP A 24 13.93 -7.61 -0.17
C ASP A 24 12.40 -7.60 0.00
N LEU A 25 11.72 -8.55 -0.64
CA LEU A 25 10.26 -8.67 -0.63
C LEU A 25 9.66 -8.91 0.77
N GLN A 26 10.36 -9.60 1.66
CA GLN A 26 9.85 -9.90 3.01
C GLN A 26 10.16 -8.76 3.97
N LYS A 27 11.41 -8.28 3.97
CA LYS A 27 11.88 -7.21 4.85
C LYS A 27 11.20 -5.88 4.54
N HIS A 28 10.93 -5.59 3.27
CA HIS A 28 10.31 -4.34 2.82
C HIS A 28 8.82 -4.47 2.49
N LYS A 29 8.18 -5.55 2.94
CA LYS A 29 6.75 -5.83 2.74
C LYS A 29 5.83 -4.62 2.91
N LYS A 30 5.94 -3.89 4.02
CA LYS A 30 5.09 -2.71 4.28
C LYS A 30 5.27 -1.61 3.23
N HIS A 31 6.50 -1.41 2.77
CA HIS A 31 6.81 -0.40 1.76
C HIS A 31 6.25 -0.81 0.40
N ILE A 32 6.43 -2.08 0.01
CA ILE A 32 5.93 -2.61 -1.27
C ILE A 32 4.40 -2.55 -1.31
N ILE A 33 3.71 -3.02 -0.28
CA ILE A 33 2.24 -2.94 -0.20
C ILE A 33 1.78 -1.49 -0.29
N HIS A 34 2.42 -0.57 0.42
CA HIS A 34 2.08 0.85 0.35
C HIS A 34 2.24 1.43 -1.06
N LYS A 35 3.35 1.15 -1.74
CA LYS A 35 3.60 1.60 -3.12
C LYS A 35 2.55 1.05 -4.09
N VAL A 36 2.20 -0.23 -3.97
CA VAL A 36 1.19 -0.86 -4.82
C VAL A 36 -0.21 -0.29 -4.55
N LEU A 37 -0.53 0.04 -3.30
CA LEU A 37 -1.81 0.68 -2.98
C LEU A 37 -1.95 2.07 -3.61
N GLU A 38 -0.89 2.89 -3.62
CA GLU A 38 -0.97 4.25 -4.16
C GLU A 38 -0.74 4.33 -5.67
N TYR A 39 0.16 3.53 -6.23
CA TYR A 39 0.64 3.68 -7.61
C TYR A 39 0.56 2.39 -8.43
N GLY A 40 0.09 1.29 -7.84
CA GLY A 40 0.09 -0.03 -8.47
C GLY A 40 -0.99 -0.18 -9.53
N SER A 41 -0.69 -1.03 -10.51
CA SER A 41 -1.69 -1.55 -11.44
C SER A 41 -2.49 -2.70 -10.82
N MET A 42 -3.56 -3.12 -11.48
CA MET A 42 -4.30 -4.31 -11.07
C MET A 42 -3.44 -5.59 -11.05
N LYS A 43 -2.40 -5.67 -11.90
CA LYS A 43 -1.46 -6.80 -11.87
C LYS A 43 -0.61 -6.77 -10.59
N ASP A 44 -0.12 -5.59 -10.21
CA ASP A 44 0.65 -5.42 -8.97
C ASP A 44 -0.20 -5.74 -7.74
N TRP A 45 -1.48 -5.37 -7.76
CA TRP A 45 -2.46 -5.73 -6.74
C TRP A 45 -2.63 -7.25 -6.59
N GLU A 46 -2.72 -7.97 -7.70
CA GLU A 46 -2.79 -9.44 -7.68
C GLU A 46 -1.50 -10.07 -7.14
N LEU A 47 -0.33 -9.52 -7.50
CA LEU A 47 0.96 -9.97 -6.98
C LEU A 47 1.06 -9.82 -5.45
N ILE A 48 0.73 -8.65 -4.89
CA ILE A 48 0.79 -8.48 -3.42
C ILE A 48 -0.22 -9.34 -2.69
N LYS A 49 -1.39 -9.62 -3.30
CA LYS A 49 -2.37 -10.53 -2.73
C LYS A 49 -1.85 -11.96 -2.69
N GLU A 50 -1.22 -12.43 -3.75
CA GLU A 50 -0.64 -13.77 -3.80
C GLU A 50 0.56 -13.89 -2.85
N LEU A 51 1.39 -12.86 -2.77
CA LEU A 51 2.64 -12.86 -2.01
C LEU A 51 2.43 -12.68 -0.50
N TYR A 52 1.56 -11.74 -0.09
CA TYR A 52 1.41 -11.35 1.32
C TYR A 52 0.05 -11.70 1.92
N GLY A 53 -0.97 -11.89 1.09
CA GLY A 53 -2.35 -12.12 1.53
C GLY A 53 -3.09 -10.85 1.95
N MET A 54 -4.41 -10.98 2.05
CA MET A 54 -5.33 -9.86 2.35
C MET A 54 -5.14 -9.28 3.75
N GLU A 55 -4.84 -10.12 4.75
CA GLU A 55 -4.66 -9.67 6.13
C GLU A 55 -3.46 -8.74 6.28
N ALA A 56 -2.33 -9.12 5.68
CA ALA A 56 -1.13 -8.29 5.63
C ALA A 56 -1.35 -6.93 4.96
N ILE A 57 -2.13 -6.92 3.88
CA ILE A 57 -2.49 -5.69 3.16
C ILE A 57 -3.35 -4.80 4.05
N LYS A 58 -4.35 -5.38 4.72
CA LYS A 58 -5.20 -4.68 5.69
C LYS A 58 -4.39 -4.05 6.83
N GLU A 59 -3.51 -4.82 7.47
CA GLU A 59 -2.65 -4.31 8.56
C GLU A 59 -1.74 -3.17 8.08
N THR A 60 -1.19 -3.30 6.88
CA THR A 60 -0.34 -2.25 6.31
C THR A 60 -1.16 -1.00 6.05
N ALA A 61 -2.32 -1.11 5.40
CA ALA A 61 -3.22 0.01 5.11
C ALA A 61 -3.65 0.75 6.40
N LEU A 62 -3.90 0.05 7.50
CA LEU A 62 -4.25 0.67 8.78
C LEU A 62 -3.09 1.45 9.43
N THR A 63 -1.84 1.04 9.19
CA THR A 63 -0.65 1.53 9.91
C THR A 63 0.20 2.54 9.15
N VAL A 64 0.03 2.65 7.83
CA VAL A 64 0.72 3.65 6.99
C VAL A 64 0.38 5.07 7.43
N ARG A 65 1.36 5.97 7.30
CA ARG A 65 1.23 7.36 7.75
C ARG A 65 0.45 8.23 6.76
N THR A 66 0.46 7.84 5.50
CA THR A 66 -0.14 8.59 4.41
C THR A 66 -0.80 7.60 3.46
N LEU A 67 -1.95 8.01 2.93
CA LEU A 67 -2.60 7.46 1.75
C LEU A 67 -3.31 8.64 1.09
N ASP A 68 -3.36 8.69 -0.23
CA ASP A 68 -4.26 9.62 -0.91
C ASP A 68 -5.74 9.30 -0.58
N ALA A 69 -6.61 10.29 -0.77
CA ALA A 69 -8.01 10.20 -0.38
C ALA A 69 -8.79 9.10 -1.15
N VAL A 70 -8.43 8.85 -2.41
CA VAL A 70 -9.07 7.84 -3.25
C VAL A 70 -8.66 6.45 -2.77
N THR A 71 -7.37 6.24 -2.56
CA THR A 71 -6.85 4.96 -2.04
C THR A 71 -7.39 4.67 -0.65
N LEU A 72 -7.44 5.65 0.25
CA LEU A 72 -8.06 5.49 1.57
C LEU A 72 -9.53 5.06 1.46
N ALA A 73 -10.32 5.71 0.59
CA ALA A 73 -11.71 5.35 0.37
C ALA A 73 -11.84 3.92 -0.18
N PHE A 74 -10.97 3.54 -1.10
CA PHE A 74 -10.90 2.19 -1.66
C PHE A 74 -10.62 1.14 -0.57
N VAL A 75 -9.55 1.29 0.22
CA VAL A 75 -9.21 0.29 1.25
C VAL A 75 -10.22 0.27 2.39
N SER A 76 -10.82 1.40 2.75
CA SER A 76 -11.90 1.48 3.74
C SER A 76 -13.11 0.66 3.28
N ASN A 77 -13.52 0.82 2.01
CA ASN A 77 -14.63 0.05 1.44
C ASN A 77 -14.25 -1.43 1.25
N LEU A 78 -13.05 -1.72 0.76
CA LEU A 78 -12.58 -3.08 0.52
C LEU A 78 -12.59 -3.92 1.79
N PHE A 79 -12.12 -3.36 2.91
CA PHE A 79 -12.03 -4.08 4.18
C PHE A 79 -13.23 -3.86 5.10
N GLN A 80 -14.21 -3.05 4.69
CA GLN A 80 -15.36 -2.64 5.49
C GLN A 80 -14.92 -2.08 6.87
N ILE A 81 -13.96 -1.16 6.83
CA ILE A 81 -13.42 -0.49 8.03
C ILE A 81 -13.67 1.01 7.90
N ASP A 82 -14.14 1.61 8.98
CA ASP A 82 -14.31 3.06 9.04
C ASP A 82 -12.98 3.81 8.86
N LYS A 83 -13.00 4.90 8.10
CA LYS A 83 -11.79 5.71 7.82
C LYS A 83 -11.12 6.19 9.10
N THR A 84 -11.88 6.39 10.18
CA THR A 84 -11.36 6.79 11.48
C THR A 84 -10.40 5.78 12.08
N GLU A 85 -10.40 4.51 11.67
CA GLU A 85 -9.43 3.53 12.18
C GLU A 85 -8.04 3.65 11.53
N PHE A 86 -7.95 4.29 10.36
CA PHE A 86 -6.71 4.42 9.62
C PHE A 86 -5.81 5.49 10.24
N ARG A 87 -4.54 5.14 10.49
CA ARG A 87 -3.56 6.07 11.05
C ARG A 87 -3.39 7.32 10.18
N CYS A 88 -3.36 7.16 8.86
CA CYS A 88 -3.21 8.27 7.93
C CYS A 88 -4.38 9.27 8.03
N TYR A 89 -5.61 8.79 8.23
CA TYR A 89 -6.77 9.64 8.42
C TYR A 89 -6.69 10.42 9.74
N LYS A 90 -6.43 9.73 10.86
CA LYS A 90 -6.23 10.39 12.17
C LYS A 90 -5.17 11.49 12.11
N HIS A 91 -4.05 11.20 11.42
CA HIS A 91 -2.95 12.14 11.26
C HIS A 91 -3.36 13.37 10.44
N ALA A 92 -4.08 13.18 9.32
CA ALA A 92 -4.55 14.28 8.49
C ALA A 92 -5.55 15.20 9.23
N GLN A 93 -6.40 14.65 10.11
CA GLN A 93 -7.34 15.43 10.92
C GLN A 93 -6.64 16.29 11.99
N LEU A 94 -5.57 15.76 12.60
CA LEU A 94 -4.79 16.50 13.61
C LEU A 94 -3.91 17.61 13.00
N HIS A 95 -3.57 17.47 11.73
CA HIS A 95 -2.71 18.41 11.00
C HIS A 95 -3.41 18.88 9.72
N PRO A 96 -4.48 19.68 9.84
CA PRO A 96 -5.17 20.20 8.68
C PRO A 96 -4.25 21.13 7.89
N ASN A 97 -4.12 20.86 6.60
CA ASN A 97 -3.44 21.77 5.68
C ASN A 97 -4.45 22.84 5.22
N LEU A 98 -3.94 24.03 4.84
CA LEU A 98 -4.76 25.16 4.36
C LEU A 98 -5.73 24.79 3.22
N TRP A 99 -5.37 23.78 2.43
CA TRP A 99 -6.13 23.29 1.27
C TRP A 99 -7.24 22.28 1.62
N ASN A 100 -7.24 21.77 2.86
CA ASN A 100 -8.19 20.77 3.36
C ASN A 100 -9.08 21.35 4.50
N SER A 101 -9.12 22.69 4.65
CA SER A 101 -9.98 23.40 5.61
C SER A 101 -11.38 23.65 5.05
#